data_AF-A0A0H5PXU8-F1
#
_entry.id   AF-A0A0H5PXU8-F1
#
_cell.length_a   1.000
_cell.length_b   1.000
_cell.length_c   1.000
_cell.angle_alpha   90.00
_cell.angle_beta   90.00
_cell.angle_gamma   90.00
#
_symmetry.space_group_name_H-M   'P 1'
#
loop_
_entity.id
_entity.type
_entity.pdbx_description
1 polymer ?
#
loop_
_entity_poly.entity_id
_entity_poly.type
_entity_poly.pdbx_seq_one_letter_code
_entity_poly.pdbx_strand_id
1 'polypeptide(L)'
;MVIQTIRKKRPLPARQLAEMYDVTPRTIMRWAAQTRADWIDEQAAGREAIRAYHDDDGHSWTQTAKHFHLSLSTVKERAYRARKERAAEAEEKARNEVHKNEVPLFD
;
A
#
# COMPACT_ATOMS: atom_id res chain seq x y z
N MET A 1 -18.88 10.97 19.53
CA MET A 1 -19.01 9.79 18.65
C MET A 1 -17.70 9.64 17.88
N VAL A 2 -16.88 8.63 18.20
CA VAL A 2 -15.63 8.37 17.46
C VAL A 2 -16.03 7.73 16.13
N ILE A 3 -16.02 8.53 15.07
CA ILE A 3 -16.37 8.07 13.73
C ILE A 3 -15.23 7.15 13.26
N GLN A 4 -15.45 5.84 13.31
CA GLN A 4 -14.57 4.85 12.69
C GLN A 4 -14.67 5.04 11.17
N THR A 5 -13.71 5.77 10.58
CA THR A 5 -13.63 5.90 9.12
C THR A 5 -13.26 4.54 8.54
N ILE A 6 -14.25 3.82 8.02
CA ILE A 6 -13.99 2.58 7.29
C ILE A 6 -13.42 2.98 5.92
N ARG A 7 -12.09 3.12 5.83
CA ARG A 7 -11.35 3.32 4.57
C ARG A 7 -11.30 2.01 3.74
N LYS A 8 -12.46 1.38 3.56
CA LYS A 8 -12.65 0.21 2.69
C LYS A 8 -13.73 0.55 1.67
N LYS A 9 -13.81 -0.22 0.57
CA LYS A 9 -14.97 -0.13 -0.34
C LYS A 9 -16.26 -0.24 0.48
N ARG A 10 -17.19 0.69 0.23
CA ARG A 10 -18.45 0.77 0.97
C ARG A 10 -19.22 -0.54 0.82
N PRO A 11 -19.64 -1.21 1.91
CA PRO A 11 -20.41 -2.45 1.82
C PRO A 11 -21.84 -2.21 1.32
N LEU A 12 -22.36 -0.99 1.52
CA LEU A 12 -23.69 -0.57 1.11
C LEU A 12 -23.64 0.76 0.34
N PRO A 13 -24.68 1.08 -0.45
CA PRO A 13 -24.79 2.37 -1.12
C PRO A 13 -24.72 3.54 -0.13
N ALA A 14 -24.09 4.66 -0.55
CA ALA A 14 -23.94 5.82 0.34
C ALA A 14 -25.25 6.46 0.79
N ARG A 15 -26.36 6.30 0.05
CA ARG A 15 -27.68 6.78 0.48
C ARG A 15 -28.20 6.00 1.69
N GLN A 16 -28.12 4.67 1.64
CA GLN A 16 -28.54 3.83 2.77
C GLN A 16 -27.67 4.08 4.00
N LEU A 17 -26.36 4.20 3.82
CA LEU A 17 -25.46 4.53 4.93
C LEU A 17 -25.72 5.93 5.51
N ALA A 18 -26.02 6.90 4.65
CA ALA A 18 -26.38 8.26 5.07
C ALA A 18 -27.62 8.26 5.97
N GLU A 19 -28.66 7.50 5.60
CA GLU A 19 -29.88 7.33 6.41
C GLU A 19 -29.58 6.65 7.75
N MET A 20 -28.76 5.59 7.77
CA MET A 20 -28.41 4.85 9.00
C MET A 20 -27.58 5.67 9.99
N TYR A 21 -26.66 6.50 9.48
CA TYR A 21 -25.75 7.30 10.29
C TYR A 21 -26.21 8.73 10.52
N ASP A 22 -27.38 9.11 9.99
CA ASP A 22 -27.93 10.47 10.02
C ASP A 22 -26.93 11.53 9.52
N VAL A 23 -26.32 11.28 8.37
CA VAL A 23 -25.36 12.19 7.73
C VAL A 23 -25.60 12.29 6.23
N THR A 24 -25.00 13.28 5.57
CA THR A 24 -25.13 13.39 4.11
C THR A 24 -24.38 12.27 3.37
N PRO A 25 -24.85 11.83 2.18
CA PRO A 25 -24.11 10.88 1.35
C PRO A 25 -22.68 11.34 1.01
N ARG A 26 -22.45 12.66 0.94
CA ARG A 26 -21.12 13.25 0.70
C ARG A 26 -20.18 13.01 1.89
N THR A 27 -20.68 13.08 3.12
CA THR A 27 -19.93 12.75 4.33
C THR A 27 -19.48 11.29 4.31
N ILE A 28 -20.39 10.36 3.96
CA ILE A 28 -20.06 8.93 3.81
C ILE A 28 -18.98 8.71 2.75
N MET A 29 -19.09 9.37 1.59
CA MET A 29 -18.08 9.29 0.53
C MET A 29 -16.72 9.77 1.00
N ARG A 30 -16.67 10.86 1.77
CA ARG A 30 -15.42 11.39 2.34
C ARG A 30 -14.79 10.43 3.33
N TRP A 31 -15.59 9.77 4.18
CA TRP A 31 -15.07 8.79 5.14
C TRP A 31 -14.51 7.54 4.46
N ALA A 32 -15.10 7.13 3.34
CA ALA A 32 -14.64 5.99 2.56
C ALA A 32 -13.54 6.36 1.54
N ALA A 33 -13.20 7.64 1.40
CA ALA A 33 -12.18 8.08 0.46
C ALA A 33 -10.81 7.58 0.91
N GLN A 34 -10.11 6.89 0.03
CA GLN A 34 -8.73 6.46 0.24
C GLN A 34 -7.82 7.69 0.21
N THR A 35 -6.90 7.79 1.16
CA THR A 35 -5.90 8.86 1.11
C THR A 35 -4.80 8.50 0.12
N ARG A 36 -4.09 9.52 -0.36
CA ARG A 36 -2.96 9.29 -1.27
C ARG A 36 -1.87 8.41 -0.63
N ALA A 37 -1.60 8.61 0.66
CA ALA A 37 -0.61 7.82 1.39
C ALA A 37 -1.02 6.34 1.43
N ASP A 38 -2.24 6.03 1.88
CA ASP A 38 -2.73 4.65 1.92
C ASP A 38 -2.66 3.98 0.54
N TRP A 39 -2.98 4.72 -0.53
CA TRP A 39 -2.90 4.18 -1.89
C TRP A 39 -1.46 3.83 -2.27
N ILE A 40 -0.48 4.69 -1.95
CA ILE A 40 0.93 4.41 -2.21
C ILE A 40 1.38 3.16 -1.44
N ASP A 41 0.98 3.04 -0.17
CA ASP A 41 1.33 1.92 0.69
C ASP A 41 0.72 0.61 0.19
N GLU A 42 -0.56 0.62 -0.21
CA GLU A 42 -1.21 -0.54 -0.85
C GLU A 42 -0.52 -0.93 -2.15
N GLN A 43 -0.09 0.04 -2.97
CA GLN A 43 0.66 -0.25 -4.18
C GLN A 43 2.04 -0.85 -3.88
N ALA A 44 2.75 -0.36 -2.85
CA ALA A 44 4.04 -0.89 -2.42
C ALA A 44 3.88 -2.33 -1.90
N ALA A 45 2.90 -2.57 -1.03
CA ALA A 45 2.57 -3.89 -0.52
C ALA A 45 2.23 -4.88 -1.64
N GLY A 46 1.45 -4.44 -2.65
CA GLY A 46 1.14 -5.27 -3.81
C GLY A 46 2.36 -5.61 -4.67
N ARG A 47 3.32 -4.68 -4.82
CA ARG A 47 4.58 -4.94 -5.52
C ARG A 47 5.45 -5.93 -4.74
N GLU A 48 5.55 -5.76 -3.42
CA GLU A 48 6.34 -6.64 -2.57
C GLU A 48 5.73 -8.05 -2.51
N ALA A 49 4.41 -8.19 -2.47
CA ALA A 49 3.74 -9.49 -2.54
C ALA A 49 4.07 -10.24 -3.84
N ILE A 50 4.07 -9.52 -4.98
CA ILE A 50 4.48 -10.09 -6.27
C ILE A 50 5.94 -10.55 -6.24
N ARG A 51 6.83 -9.71 -5.68
CA ARG A 51 8.25 -10.04 -5.56
C ARG A 51 8.46 -11.25 -4.65
N ALA A 52 7.87 -11.28 -3.46
CA ALA A 52 8.00 -12.38 -2.51
C ALA A 52 7.51 -13.71 -3.11
N TYR A 53 6.33 -13.71 -3.76
CA TYR A 53 5.80 -14.91 -4.40
C TYR A 53 6.71 -15.46 -5.51
N HIS A 54 7.43 -14.59 -6.24
CA HIS A 54 8.36 -15.03 -7.28
C HIS A 54 9.74 -15.38 -6.71
N ASP A 55 10.37 -14.44 -5.99
CA ASP A 55 11.76 -14.50 -5.58
C ASP A 55 11.98 -15.35 -4.32
N ASP A 56 11.10 -15.23 -3.32
CA ASP A 56 11.25 -15.91 -2.04
C ASP A 56 10.64 -17.31 -2.09
N ASP A 57 9.44 -17.43 -2.67
CA ASP A 57 8.76 -18.73 -2.83
C ASP A 57 9.24 -19.51 -4.08
N GLY A 58 10.02 -18.87 -4.97
CA GLY A 58 10.65 -19.53 -6.13
C GLY A 58 9.72 -19.85 -7.31
N HIS A 59 8.53 -19.24 -7.39
CA HIS A 59 7.61 -19.49 -8.49
C HIS A 59 8.10 -18.89 -9.81
N SER A 60 7.76 -19.54 -10.92
CA SER A 60 8.03 -18.98 -12.25
C SER A 60 7.16 -17.75 -12.56
N TRP A 61 7.66 -16.85 -13.40
CA TRP A 61 6.91 -15.65 -13.82
C TRP A 61 5.51 -15.94 -14.38
N THR A 62 5.32 -17.06 -15.07
CA THR A 62 4.01 -17.44 -15.63
C THR A 62 3.04 -17.88 -14.54
N GLN A 63 3.52 -18.56 -13.49
CA GLN A 63 2.72 -18.89 -12.30
C GLN A 63 2.35 -17.62 -11.52
N THR A 64 3.31 -16.71 -11.32
CA THR A 64 3.05 -15.42 -10.66
C THR A 64 2.01 -14.60 -11.43
N ALA A 65 2.12 -14.53 -12.76
CA ALA A 65 1.13 -13.85 -13.61
C ALA A 65 -0.29 -14.42 -13.44
N LYS A 66 -0.40 -15.76 -13.40
CA LYS A 66 -1.68 -16.44 -13.15
C LYS A 66 -2.21 -16.18 -11.75
N HIS A 67 -1.36 -16.25 -10.72
CA HIS A 67 -1.74 -16.07 -9.32
C HIS A 67 -2.32 -14.67 -9.07
N PHE A 68 -1.69 -13.63 -9.63
CA PHE A 68 -2.12 -12.24 -9.45
C PHE A 68 -3.13 -11.76 -10.50
N HIS A 69 -3.53 -12.62 -11.45
CA HIS A 69 -4.39 -12.25 -12.57
C HIS A 69 -3.90 -11.02 -13.36
N LEU A 70 -2.59 -10.96 -13.60
CA LEU A 70 -1.92 -9.86 -14.30
C LEU A 70 -1.14 -10.37 -15.51
N SER A 71 -0.78 -9.45 -16.41
CA SER A 71 0.10 -9.79 -17.53
C SER A 71 1.52 -10.08 -17.06
N LEU A 72 2.25 -10.89 -17.84
CA LEU A 72 3.64 -11.25 -17.54
C LEU A 72 4.57 -10.03 -17.43
N SER A 73 4.38 -9.04 -18.31
CA SER A 73 5.18 -7.81 -18.31
C SER A 73 4.91 -6.98 -17.05
N THR A 74 3.64 -6.83 -16.67
CA THR A 74 3.24 -6.09 -15.46
C THR A 74 3.82 -6.70 -14.19
N VAL A 75 3.80 -8.02 -14.07
CA VAL A 75 4.35 -8.72 -12.89
C VAL A 75 5.86 -8.52 -12.79
N LYS A 76 6.58 -8.66 -13.92
CA LYS A 76 8.03 -8.41 -13.96
C LYS A 76 8.36 -6.97 -13.56
N GLU A 77 7.71 -5.99 -14.16
CA GLU A 77 7.93 -4.57 -13.85
C GLU A 77 7.70 -4.27 -12.35
N ARG A 78 6.60 -4.78 -11.79
CA ARG A 78 6.27 -4.60 -10.37
C ARG A 78 7.29 -5.25 -9.45
N ALA A 79 7.72 -6.47 -9.75
CA ALA A 79 8.75 -7.15 -8.98
C ALA A 79 10.09 -6.41 -9.04
N TYR A 80 10.53 -5.95 -10.22
CA TYR A 80 11.75 -5.16 -10.36
C TYR A 80 11.69 -3.87 -9.56
N ARG A 81 10.53 -3.21 -9.54
CA ARG A 81 10.32 -2.00 -8.75
C ARG A 81 10.37 -2.28 -7.25
N ALA A 82 9.75 -3.36 -6.78
CA ALA A 82 9.85 -3.79 -5.37
C ALA A 82 11.31 -4.03 -4.95
N ARG A 83 12.12 -4.69 -5.81
CA ARG A 83 13.55 -4.89 -5.53
C ARG A 83 14.30 -3.57 -5.35
N LYS A 84 14.01 -2.56 -6.18
CA LYS A 84 14.61 -1.23 -6.07
C LYS A 84 14.14 -0.50 -4.80
N GLU A 85 12.86 -0.60 -4.47
CA GLU A 85 12.27 0.00 -3.26
C GLU A 85 12.92 -0.60 -2.00
N ARG A 86 13.10 -1.93 -1.92
CA ARG A 86 13.83 -2.57 -0.80
C ARG A 86 15.31 -2.19 -0.72
N ALA A 87 15.98 -2.05 -1.85
CA ALA A 87 17.37 -1.58 -1.86
C ALA A 87 17.47 -0.14 -1.33
N ALA A 88 16.55 0.75 -1.75
CA ALA A 88 16.49 2.12 -1.26
C ALA A 88 16.13 2.19 0.24
N GLU A 89 15.19 1.39 0.71
CA GLU A 89 14.85 1.28 2.14
C GLU A 89 16.03 0.76 2.98
N ALA A 90 16.77 -0.23 2.47
CA ALA A 90 17.96 -0.74 3.14
C ALA A 90 19.07 0.30 3.21
N GLU A 91 19.27 1.08 2.14
CA GLU A 91 20.21 2.20 2.12
C GLU A 91 19.78 3.33 3.07
N GLU A 92 18.51 3.71 3.08
CA GLU A 92 17.99 4.75 3.97
C GLU A 92 18.09 4.30 5.42
N LYS A 93 17.78 3.04 5.72
CA LYS A 93 17.97 2.46 7.04
C LYS A 93 19.44 2.48 7.45
N ALA A 94 20.36 2.10 6.56
CA ALA A 94 21.79 2.17 6.83
C ALA A 94 22.26 3.60 7.08
N ARG A 95 21.78 4.59 6.31
CA ARG A 95 22.05 6.02 6.56
C ARG A 95 21.52 6.47 7.92
N ASN A 96 20.25 6.17 8.22
CA ASN A 96 19.63 6.53 9.50
C ASN A 96 20.33 5.86 10.68
N GLU A 97 20.82 4.62 10.54
CA GLU A 97 21.62 3.94 11.56
C GLU A 97 22.97 4.63 11.80
N VAL A 98 23.63 5.13 10.75
CA VAL A 98 24.85 5.94 10.86
C VAL A 98 24.58 7.24 11.61
N HIS A 99 23.48 7.93 11.31
CA HIS A 99 23.12 9.22 11.91
C HIS A 99 22.46 9.10 13.31
N LYS A 100 22.13 7.88 13.79
CA LYS A 100 21.39 7.65 15.04
C LYS A 100 22.09 8.17 16.30
N ASN A 101 23.41 8.29 16.26
CA ASN A 101 24.24 8.73 17.39
C ASN A 101 24.86 10.12 17.16
N GLU A 102 24.47 10.83 16.10
CA GLU A 102 24.97 12.18 15.87
C GLU A 102 24.24 13.17 16.77
N VAL A 103 25.00 13.90 17.59
CA VAL A 103 24.48 15.02 18.38
C VAL A 103 24.10 16.13 17.39
N PRO A 104 22.86 16.66 17.42
CA PRO A 104 22.48 17.74 16.53
C PRO A 104 23.44 18.92 16.69
N LEU A 105 23.90 19.47 15.56
CA LEU A 105 24.97 20.48 15.53
C LEU A 105 24.55 21.82 16.16
N PHE A 106 23.28 22.02 16.47
CA PHE A 106 22.76 23.23 17.12
C PHE A 106 21.59 22.89 18.06
N ASP A 107 21.60 23.48 19.25
CA ASP A 107 20.51 23.54 20.23
C ASP A 107 19.43 24.56 19.84
#